data_AF-A0A381NZ69-F1
#
_entry.id   AF-A0A381NZ69-F1
#
_cell.length_a   1.000
_cell.length_b   1.000
_cell.length_c   1.000
_cell.angle_alpha   90.00
_cell.angle_beta   90.00
_cell.angle_gamma   90.00
#
_symmetry.space_group_name_H-M   'P 1'
#
loop_
_entity.id
_entity.type
_entity.pdbx_description
1 polymer ?
#
loop_
_entity_poly.entity_id
_entity_poly.type
_entity_poly.pdbx_seq_one_letter_code
_entity_poly.pdbx_strand_id
1 'polypeptide(L)'
;MKFLSKLNQKETITLPRMSFEITDYAYDPIRKLQTTKKFKKVKTSTPTELVSIYNPVPYDFNITLTIMVKYSDDGTQILEQILPYFTPEFQVAMNEMSTMGIIRDIPIILNSVATEDTYEGDFITRRALLHTLNFTVKGHIYGRLSDQGIIREVDANIGANFNEKKDVNLEIKPKALEDLNEDEVIDELDHGIVTPEDDFGFTETITDL
;
A
#
# COMPACT_ATOMS: atom_id res chain seq x y z
N MET A 1 36.83 0.21 -16.01
CA MET A 1 36.72 -1.08 -15.29
C MET A 1 35.97 -1.01 -13.94
N LYS A 2 35.25 0.07 -13.60
CA LYS A 2 34.55 0.23 -12.30
C LYS A 2 33.15 -0.42 -12.25
N PHE A 3 32.66 -0.95 -13.36
CA PHE A 3 31.31 -1.54 -13.49
C PHE A 3 31.28 -3.07 -13.31
N LEU A 4 32.41 -3.77 -13.49
CA LEU A 4 32.49 -5.23 -13.28
C LEU A 4 32.60 -5.61 -11.79
N SER A 5 32.93 -4.66 -10.91
CA SER A 5 33.09 -4.91 -9.47
C SER A 5 31.76 -5.00 -8.73
N LYS A 6 30.65 -4.49 -9.30
CA LYS A 6 29.33 -4.53 -8.65
C LYS A 6 28.58 -5.85 -8.88
N LEU A 7 29.00 -6.69 -9.83
CA LEU A 7 28.34 -7.98 -10.08
C LEU A 7 28.76 -9.11 -9.12
N ASN A 8 29.86 -8.95 -8.38
CA ASN A 8 30.40 -9.97 -7.46
C ASN A 8 30.35 -9.54 -6.00
N GLN A 9 29.61 -8.46 -5.70
CA GLN A 9 29.31 -8.11 -4.33
C GLN A 9 28.22 -9.08 -3.86
N LYS A 10 28.62 -10.07 -3.05
CA LYS A 10 27.66 -10.87 -2.28
C LYS A 10 26.88 -9.88 -1.42
N GLU A 11 25.70 -9.47 -1.91
CA GLU A 11 24.74 -8.62 -1.22
C GLU A 11 24.54 -9.21 0.17
N THR A 12 25.24 -8.61 1.13
CA THR A 12 25.19 -9.07 2.51
C THR A 12 23.90 -8.52 3.05
N ILE A 13 22.94 -9.41 3.31
CA ILE A 13 21.68 -9.06 3.95
C ILE A 13 21.99 -8.26 5.22
N THR A 14 21.53 -7.03 5.28
CA THR A 14 21.63 -6.16 6.45
C THR A 14 20.47 -6.44 7.40
N LEU A 15 20.79 -6.64 8.67
CA LEU A 15 19.82 -6.83 9.76
C LEU A 15 19.99 -5.65 10.73
N PRO A 16 18.92 -5.19 11.41
CA PRO A 16 17.54 -5.70 11.37
C PRO A 16 16.79 -5.34 10.09
N ARG A 17 15.83 -6.17 9.69
CA ARG A 17 14.90 -5.88 8.58
C ARG A 17 13.51 -6.43 8.84
N MET A 18 12.51 -5.82 8.19
CA MET A 18 11.13 -6.27 8.21
C MET A 18 10.62 -6.47 6.79
N SER A 19 9.73 -7.45 6.61
CA SER A 19 8.98 -7.68 5.37
C SER A 19 7.55 -8.05 5.71
N PHE A 20 6.59 -7.53 4.97
CA PHE A 20 5.20 -7.94 5.10
C PHE A 20 4.74 -8.62 3.81
N GLU A 21 3.82 -9.57 3.96
CA GLU A 21 3.18 -10.26 2.86
C GLU A 21 1.68 -10.36 3.14
N ILE A 22 0.86 -10.24 2.10
CA ILE A 22 -0.57 -10.55 2.19
C ILE A 22 -0.74 -12.03 1.89
N THR A 23 -1.14 -12.78 2.91
CA THR A 23 -1.23 -14.24 2.86
C THR A 23 -2.55 -14.71 2.27
N ASP A 24 -3.66 -13.99 2.57
CA ASP A 24 -4.99 -14.39 2.13
C ASP A 24 -5.99 -13.23 2.09
N TYR A 25 -7.02 -13.38 1.26
CA TYR A 25 -8.17 -12.50 1.12
C TYR A 25 -9.45 -13.28 1.40
N ALA A 26 -9.90 -13.27 2.65
CA ALA A 26 -11.08 -14.03 3.06
C ALA A 26 -12.35 -13.17 2.98
N TYR A 27 -13.41 -13.70 2.37
CA TYR A 27 -14.72 -13.04 2.37
C TYR A 27 -15.38 -13.18 3.75
N ASP A 28 -15.86 -12.07 4.33
CA ASP A 28 -16.55 -12.07 5.63
C ASP A 28 -18.08 -11.97 5.45
N PRO A 29 -18.82 -13.11 5.47
CA PRO A 29 -20.27 -13.10 5.25
C PRO A 29 -21.05 -12.46 6.42
N ILE A 30 -20.46 -12.34 7.60
CA ILE A 30 -21.13 -11.82 8.81
C ILE A 30 -21.29 -10.31 8.71
N ARG A 31 -20.29 -9.61 8.14
CA ARG A 31 -20.34 -8.16 7.91
C ARG A 31 -21.10 -7.78 6.64
N LYS A 32 -21.67 -8.75 5.90
CA LYS A 32 -22.34 -8.48 4.62
C LYS A 32 -23.61 -7.67 4.82
N LEU A 33 -23.61 -6.43 4.34
CA LEU A 33 -24.81 -5.64 4.18
C LEU A 33 -25.60 -6.08 2.94
N GLN A 34 -26.91 -5.84 2.93
CA GLN A 34 -27.74 -6.18 1.76
C GLN A 34 -27.22 -5.48 0.49
N THR A 35 -26.90 -6.27 -0.54
CA THR A 35 -26.25 -5.83 -1.78
C THR A 35 -27.13 -4.93 -2.66
N THR A 36 -28.45 -4.90 -2.41
CA THR A 36 -29.41 -4.13 -3.20
C THR A 36 -29.48 -2.66 -2.82
N LYS A 37 -28.96 -2.28 -1.65
CA LYS A 37 -29.00 -0.87 -1.19
C LYS A 37 -27.90 -0.07 -1.88
N LYS A 38 -28.26 1.15 -2.30
CA LYS A 38 -27.36 2.09 -2.96
C LYS A 38 -27.29 3.40 -2.17
N PHE A 39 -26.08 3.91 -1.97
CA PHE A 39 -25.87 5.28 -1.57
C PHE A 39 -25.87 6.17 -2.81
N LYS A 40 -26.55 7.32 -2.73
CA LYS A 40 -26.62 8.29 -3.83
C LYS A 40 -26.17 9.65 -3.31
N LYS A 41 -25.29 10.32 -4.06
CA LYS A 41 -24.85 11.70 -3.79
C LYS A 41 -24.92 12.48 -5.09
N VAL A 42 -25.29 13.75 -4.99
CA VAL A 42 -25.24 14.68 -6.14
C VAL A 42 -23.78 14.92 -6.49
N LYS A 43 -23.44 14.79 -7.77
CA LYS A 43 -22.09 15.03 -8.27
C LYS A 43 -21.73 16.51 -8.09
N THR A 44 -20.58 16.80 -7.49
CA THR A 44 -20.15 18.17 -7.16
C THR A 44 -20.02 19.05 -8.41
N SER A 45 -19.68 18.46 -9.57
CA SER A 45 -19.51 19.19 -10.83
C SER A 45 -20.79 19.36 -11.65
N THR A 46 -21.85 18.57 -11.40
CA THR A 46 -23.09 18.63 -12.19
C THR A 46 -24.29 18.29 -11.30
N PRO A 47 -25.06 19.30 -10.85
CA PRO A 47 -26.15 19.12 -9.87
C PRO A 47 -27.30 18.21 -10.33
N THR A 48 -27.37 17.89 -11.63
CA THR A 48 -28.37 17.00 -12.24
C THR A 48 -27.94 15.55 -12.30
N GLU A 49 -26.68 15.23 -12.01
CA GLU A 49 -26.14 13.87 -12.04
C GLU A 49 -25.99 13.30 -10.63
N LEU A 50 -26.41 12.04 -10.47
CA LEU A 50 -26.29 11.30 -9.21
C LEU A 50 -25.20 10.24 -9.36
N VAL A 51 -24.18 10.32 -8.53
CA VAL A 51 -23.25 9.21 -8.34
C VAL A 51 -23.93 8.21 -7.42
N SER A 52 -24.01 6.95 -7.85
CA SER A 52 -24.64 5.87 -7.07
C SER A 52 -23.69 4.70 -6.90
N ILE A 53 -23.66 4.17 -5.68
CA ILE A 53 -22.69 3.16 -5.27
C ILE A 53 -23.40 2.11 -4.44
N TYR A 54 -23.08 0.85 -4.72
CA TYR A 54 -23.59 -0.28 -3.95
C TYR A 54 -22.89 -0.36 -2.59
N ASN A 55 -23.55 -1.03 -1.63
CA ASN A 55 -22.87 -1.40 -0.39
C ASN A 55 -21.59 -2.17 -0.70
N PRO A 56 -20.49 -1.87 0.01
CA PRO A 56 -19.22 -2.53 -0.26
C PRO A 56 -19.21 -3.96 0.29
N VAL A 57 -18.34 -4.78 -0.27
CA VAL A 57 -18.19 -6.19 0.08
C VAL A 57 -17.09 -6.30 1.14
N PRO A 58 -17.40 -6.81 2.34
CA PRO A 58 -16.40 -6.95 3.41
C PRO A 58 -15.42 -8.08 3.12
N TYR A 59 -14.13 -7.81 3.31
CA TYR A 59 -13.05 -8.78 3.24
C TYR A 59 -12.15 -8.67 4.48
N ASP A 60 -11.60 -9.79 4.89
CA ASP A 60 -10.56 -9.92 5.90
C ASP A 60 -9.23 -10.18 5.15
N PHE A 61 -8.32 -9.21 5.23
CA PHE A 61 -6.99 -9.29 4.62
C PHE A 61 -6.01 -9.82 5.67
N ASN A 62 -5.48 -11.01 5.45
CA ASN A 62 -4.51 -11.63 6.35
C ASN A 62 -3.10 -11.22 5.94
N ILE A 63 -2.37 -10.58 6.85
CA ILE A 63 -1.03 -10.05 6.61
C ILE A 63 -0.06 -10.72 7.58
N THR A 64 1.04 -11.21 7.06
CA THR A 64 2.15 -11.75 7.85
C THR A 64 3.32 -10.79 7.78
N LEU A 65 3.70 -10.21 8.93
CA LEU A 65 4.91 -9.41 9.09
C LEU A 65 6.01 -10.29 9.66
N THR A 66 7.13 -10.38 8.94
CA THR A 66 8.33 -11.09 9.38
C THR A 66 9.42 -10.07 9.71
N ILE A 67 9.97 -10.18 10.91
CA ILE A 67 11.07 -9.37 11.42
C ILE A 67 12.28 -10.29 11.55
N MET A 68 13.37 -9.95 10.89
CA MET A 68 14.62 -10.71 10.94
C MET A 68 15.69 -9.88 11.65
N VAL A 69 16.23 -10.41 12.74
CA VAL A 69 17.25 -9.74 13.57
C VAL A 69 18.41 -10.68 13.87
N LYS A 70 19.58 -10.09 14.18
CA LYS A 70 20.77 -10.85 14.58
C LYS A 70 20.83 -11.07 16.09
N TYR A 71 20.40 -10.07 16.86
CA TYR A 71 20.39 -10.08 18.32
C TYR A 71 18.96 -10.06 18.85
N SER A 72 18.72 -10.81 19.93
CA SER A 72 17.38 -10.88 20.54
C SER A 72 16.94 -9.53 21.12
N ASP A 73 17.88 -8.68 21.50
CA ASP A 73 17.61 -7.35 22.05
C ASP A 73 16.98 -6.43 20.99
N ASP A 74 17.57 -6.37 19.78
CA ASP A 74 17.01 -5.63 18.64
C ASP A 74 15.59 -6.09 18.30
N GLY A 75 15.34 -7.41 18.36
CA GLY A 75 14.03 -8.00 18.11
C GLY A 75 12.99 -7.57 19.14
N THR A 76 13.33 -7.67 20.42
CA THR A 76 12.47 -7.22 21.53
C THR A 76 12.19 -5.72 21.44
N GLN A 77 13.20 -4.90 21.12
CA GLN A 77 13.02 -3.45 20.98
C GLN A 77 12.01 -3.08 19.87
N ILE A 78 12.02 -3.79 18.75
CA ILE A 78 11.04 -3.58 17.68
C ILE A 78 9.67 -4.07 18.12
N LEU A 79 9.57 -5.23 18.76
CA LEU A 79 8.29 -5.75 19.26
C LEU A 79 7.65 -4.81 20.29
N GLU A 80 8.42 -4.25 21.21
CA GLU A 80 7.95 -3.26 22.18
C GLU A 80 7.42 -1.96 21.53
N GLN A 81 7.84 -1.63 20.31
CA GLN A 81 7.28 -0.51 19.57
C GLN A 81 5.98 -0.84 18.84
N ILE A 82 5.69 -2.12 18.61
CA ILE A 82 4.49 -2.56 17.87
C ILE A 82 3.38 -2.96 18.84
N LEU A 83 3.69 -3.83 19.80
CA LEU A 83 2.69 -4.50 20.64
C LEU A 83 1.81 -3.56 21.47
N PRO A 84 2.30 -2.44 22.05
CA PRO A 84 1.46 -1.56 22.86
C PRO A 84 0.30 -0.90 22.10
N TYR A 85 0.38 -0.81 20.77
CA TYR A 85 -0.69 -0.22 19.95
C TYR A 85 -1.87 -1.17 19.70
N PHE A 86 -1.72 -2.47 19.99
CA PHE A 86 -2.75 -3.48 19.71
C PHE A 86 -3.37 -3.98 21.02
N THR A 87 -4.58 -3.50 21.33
CA THR A 87 -5.31 -3.90 22.54
C THR A 87 -6.71 -4.46 22.26
N PRO A 88 -6.90 -5.62 21.60
CA PRO A 88 -6.08 -6.40 20.66
C PRO A 88 -6.23 -5.93 19.20
N GLU A 89 -7.02 -4.89 18.98
CA GLU A 89 -7.23 -4.24 17.69
C GLU A 89 -6.74 -2.80 17.72
N PHE A 90 -6.28 -2.32 16.57
CA PHE A 90 -5.89 -0.95 16.32
C PHE A 90 -6.77 -0.40 15.20
N GLN A 91 -7.44 0.73 15.42
CA GLN A 91 -8.38 1.30 14.47
C GLN A 91 -7.73 2.45 13.70
N VAL A 92 -7.74 2.34 12.37
CA VAL A 92 -7.23 3.38 11.47
C VAL A 92 -8.39 3.97 10.67
N ALA A 93 -8.57 5.29 10.77
CA ALA A 93 -9.53 6.01 9.95
C ALA A 93 -9.03 6.06 8.49
N MET A 94 -9.68 5.32 7.61
CA MET A 94 -9.37 5.31 6.18
C MET A 94 -10.45 6.06 5.40
N ASN A 95 -10.04 6.96 4.51
CA ASN A 95 -10.93 7.53 3.52
C ASN A 95 -11.11 6.51 2.39
N GLU A 96 -12.12 5.64 2.52
CA GLU A 96 -12.39 4.57 1.56
C GLU A 96 -12.77 5.13 0.18
N MET A 97 -13.33 6.35 0.12
CA MET A 97 -13.68 7.00 -1.14
C MET A 97 -13.86 8.51 -0.98
N SER A 98 -12.90 9.26 -1.52
CA SER A 98 -12.86 10.72 -1.48
C SER A 98 -14.05 11.37 -2.18
N THR A 99 -14.52 10.80 -3.30
CA THR A 99 -15.66 11.34 -4.09
C THR A 99 -16.95 11.40 -3.28
N MET A 100 -17.19 10.40 -2.44
CA MET A 100 -18.36 10.36 -1.56
C MET A 100 -18.11 10.93 -0.18
N GLY A 101 -16.85 11.03 0.25
CA GLY A 101 -16.48 11.42 1.61
C GLY A 101 -16.79 10.32 2.63
N ILE A 102 -16.65 9.05 2.23
CA ILE A 102 -16.86 7.91 3.14
C ILE A 102 -15.56 7.71 3.91
N ILE A 103 -15.54 8.20 5.15
CA ILE A 103 -14.49 7.91 6.12
C ILE A 103 -15.00 6.76 6.98
N ARG A 104 -14.19 5.71 7.10
CA ARG A 104 -14.51 4.53 7.91
C ARG A 104 -13.30 4.11 8.72
N ASP A 105 -13.54 3.73 9.96
CA ASP A 105 -12.52 3.13 10.82
C ASP A 105 -12.34 1.65 10.45
N ILE A 106 -11.13 1.29 10.09
CA ILE A 106 -10.73 -0.07 9.71
C ILE A 106 -9.95 -0.67 10.89
N PRO A 107 -10.48 -1.72 11.54
CA PRO A 107 -9.74 -2.40 12.59
C PRO A 107 -8.69 -3.33 11.99
N ILE A 108 -7.48 -3.23 12.54
CA ILE A 108 -6.35 -4.13 12.33
C ILE A 108 -6.21 -4.95 13.60
N ILE A 109 -6.40 -6.26 13.49
CA ILE A 109 -6.36 -7.19 14.63
C ILE A 109 -5.03 -7.92 14.61
N LEU A 110 -4.30 -7.91 15.72
CA LEU A 110 -3.12 -8.76 15.91
C LEU A 110 -3.59 -10.13 16.42
N ASN A 111 -3.44 -11.17 15.60
CA ASN A 111 -3.89 -12.52 15.94
C ASN A 111 -2.85 -13.28 16.77
N SER A 112 -1.58 -13.18 16.38
CA SER A 112 -0.51 -13.97 16.99
C SER A 112 0.87 -13.37 16.74
N VAL A 113 1.79 -13.64 17.66
CA VAL A 113 3.21 -13.34 17.53
C VAL A 113 3.96 -14.64 17.79
N ALA A 114 4.79 -15.07 16.84
CA ALA A 114 5.66 -16.24 16.96
C ALA A 114 7.12 -15.81 16.88
N THR A 115 7.99 -16.44 17.66
CA THR A 115 9.43 -16.19 17.67
C THR A 115 10.15 -17.51 17.43
N GLU A 116 11.04 -17.53 16.44
CA GLU A 116 11.85 -18.69 16.05
C GLU A 116 13.34 -18.31 16.07
N ASP A 117 14.17 -19.22 16.59
CA ASP A 117 15.63 -19.13 16.55
C ASP A 117 16.16 -20.27 15.69
N THR A 118 16.57 -19.95 14.47
CA THR A 118 17.11 -20.97 13.57
C THR A 118 18.55 -21.26 13.97
N TYR A 119 18.74 -22.28 14.79
CA TYR A 119 20.05 -22.84 15.12
C TYR A 119 20.32 -24.09 14.29
N GLU A 120 20.80 -23.90 13.06
CA GLU A 120 21.34 -25.00 12.25
C GLU A 120 22.84 -25.13 12.58
N GLY A 121 23.27 -26.31 13.01
CA GLY A 121 24.60 -26.59 13.59
C GLY A 121 25.80 -26.48 12.65
N ASP A 122 25.67 -25.77 11.52
CA ASP A 122 26.74 -25.49 10.57
C ASP A 122 27.36 -24.11 10.85
N PHE A 123 28.67 -24.07 11.09
CA PHE A 123 29.44 -22.85 11.35
C PHE A 123 29.42 -21.85 10.18
N ILE A 124 28.90 -22.26 9.02
CA ILE A 124 28.79 -21.43 7.81
C ILE A 124 27.46 -20.65 7.78
N THR A 125 26.38 -21.15 8.40
CA THR A 125 25.09 -20.47 8.44
C THR A 125 25.05 -19.41 9.56
N ARG A 126 24.78 -18.16 9.19
CA ARG A 126 24.66 -17.05 10.15
C ARG A 126 23.38 -17.20 10.96
N ARG A 127 23.45 -17.15 12.30
CA ARG A 127 22.28 -17.11 13.19
C ARG A 127 21.41 -15.88 12.89
N ALA A 128 20.12 -16.11 12.72
CA ALA A 128 19.09 -15.09 12.64
C ALA A 128 17.90 -15.50 13.51
N LEU A 129 17.33 -14.53 14.20
CA LEU A 129 16.09 -14.67 14.94
C LEU A 129 14.96 -14.11 14.08
N LEU A 130 13.87 -14.86 14.01
CA LEU A 130 12.69 -14.52 13.23
C LEU A 130 11.52 -14.26 14.17
N HIS A 131 10.89 -13.10 14.04
CA HIS A 131 9.60 -12.82 14.67
C HIS A 131 8.53 -12.70 13.59
N THR A 132 7.48 -13.50 13.69
CA THR A 132 6.37 -13.53 12.74
C THR A 132 5.10 -13.05 13.43
N LEU A 133 4.56 -11.93 12.98
CA LEU A 133 3.32 -11.34 13.48
C LEU A 133 2.23 -11.51 12.42
N ASN A 134 1.10 -12.07 12.83
CA ASN A 134 -0.06 -12.27 11.95
C ASN A 134 -1.14 -11.25 12.28
N PHE A 135 -1.54 -10.48 11.29
CA PHE A 135 -2.58 -9.47 11.38
C PHE A 135 -3.77 -9.82 10.50
N THR A 136 -4.97 -9.42 10.92
CA THR A 136 -6.16 -9.39 10.08
C THR A 136 -6.67 -7.97 9.98
N VAL A 137 -6.66 -7.42 8.76
CA VAL A 137 -7.25 -6.11 8.46
C VAL A 137 -8.67 -6.31 7.96
N LYS A 138 -9.65 -5.65 8.59
CA LYS A 138 -11.06 -5.79 8.26
C LYS A 138 -11.53 -4.71 7.28
N GLY A 139 -11.12 -4.81 6.03
CA GLY A 139 -11.45 -3.82 4.99
C GLY A 139 -12.75 -4.10 4.23
N HIS A 140 -13.08 -3.19 3.31
CA HIS A 140 -14.17 -3.36 2.36
C HIS A 140 -13.70 -3.10 0.94
N ILE A 141 -14.21 -3.89 -0.01
CA ILE A 141 -13.96 -3.73 -1.43
C ILE A 141 -15.21 -3.15 -2.09
N TYR A 142 -15.02 -2.08 -2.85
CA TYR A 142 -16.08 -1.43 -3.60
C TYR A 142 -16.15 -2.00 -5.02
N GLY A 143 -17.38 -2.18 -5.52
CA GLY A 143 -17.58 -2.43 -6.94
C GLY A 143 -17.28 -1.18 -7.77
N ARG A 144 -17.10 -1.36 -9.08
CA ARG A 144 -16.84 -0.25 -10.02
C ARG A 144 -17.82 0.91 -9.83
N LEU A 145 -17.29 2.13 -9.84
CA LEU A 145 -18.09 3.33 -9.94
C LEU A 145 -18.54 3.51 -11.40
N SER A 146 -19.73 4.06 -11.60
CA SER A 146 -20.24 4.33 -12.97
C SER A 146 -19.50 5.47 -13.67
N ASP A 147 -18.68 6.22 -12.93
CA ASP A 147 -18.06 7.48 -13.34
C ASP A 147 -16.55 7.50 -13.02
N GLN A 148 -15.91 6.32 -13.00
CA GLN A 148 -14.46 6.23 -12.79
C GLN A 148 -13.76 6.32 -14.14
N GLY A 149 -13.04 7.43 -14.36
CA GLY A 149 -12.00 7.48 -15.38
C GLY A 149 -10.95 6.41 -15.12
N ILE A 150 -10.20 6.05 -16.16
CA ILE A 150 -9.09 5.09 -16.08
C ILE A 150 -8.14 5.55 -14.98
N ILE A 151 -7.77 4.66 -14.04
CA ILE A 151 -6.78 4.97 -13.00
C ILE A 151 -5.44 5.15 -13.71
N ARG A 152 -4.92 6.39 -13.73
CA ARG A 152 -3.67 6.74 -14.44
C ARG A 152 -2.47 6.93 -13.51
N GLU A 153 -2.72 6.90 -12.21
CA GLU A 153 -1.75 7.27 -11.18
C GLU A 153 -1.76 6.24 -10.05
N VAL A 154 -0.58 5.87 -9.60
CA VAL A 154 -0.35 5.06 -8.41
C VAL A 154 0.56 5.88 -7.50
N ASP A 155 0.05 6.24 -6.32
CA ASP A 155 0.83 6.85 -5.25
C ASP A 155 1.31 5.72 -4.32
N ALA A 156 2.63 5.58 -4.19
CA ALA A 156 3.27 4.65 -3.28
C ALA A 156 4.15 5.42 -2.29
N ASN A 157 3.54 5.86 -1.19
CA ASN A 157 4.26 6.50 -0.09
C ASN A 157 5.04 5.45 0.73
N ILE A 158 6.37 5.54 0.70
CA ILE A 158 7.28 4.77 1.57
C ILE A 158 7.91 5.75 2.57
N GLY A 159 7.11 6.22 3.52
CA GLY A 159 7.55 7.04 4.64
C GLY A 159 7.97 6.19 5.84
N ALA A 160 9.27 6.13 6.10
CA ALA A 160 9.80 5.74 7.39
C ALA A 160 9.96 7.01 8.24
N ASN A 161 9.10 7.19 9.26
CA ASN A 161 9.27 7.98 10.49
C ASN A 161 8.03 8.82 10.85
N PHE A 162 7.45 8.56 12.02
CA PHE A 162 6.29 9.26 12.56
C PHE A 162 6.58 10.69 13.10
N ASN A 163 7.79 11.23 12.96
CA ASN A 163 8.15 12.52 13.60
C ASN A 163 9.12 13.45 12.86
N GLU A 164 9.73 13.06 11.74
CA GLU A 164 10.51 14.00 10.92
C GLU A 164 10.18 13.75 9.44
N LYS A 165 9.72 14.81 8.77
CA LYS A 165 9.35 14.79 7.36
C LYS A 165 10.57 14.45 6.54
N LYS A 166 10.68 13.19 6.15
CA LYS A 166 11.43 12.79 4.98
C LYS A 166 10.52 11.86 4.20
N ASP A 167 9.43 12.44 3.73
CA ASP A 167 8.47 11.76 2.88
C ASP A 167 9.08 11.77 1.47
N VAL A 168 9.49 10.59 1.01
CA VAL A 168 9.86 10.41 -0.40
C VAL A 168 8.57 10.05 -1.13
N ASN A 169 8.03 11.02 -1.87
CA ASN A 169 6.89 10.77 -2.73
C ASN A 169 7.39 10.34 -4.12
N LEU A 170 6.96 9.17 -4.58
CA LEU A 170 7.18 8.70 -5.95
C LEU A 170 5.86 8.86 -6.72
N GLU A 171 5.78 9.90 -7.54
CA GLU A 171 4.63 10.14 -8.41
C GLU A 171 4.97 9.70 -9.84
N ILE A 172 4.17 8.78 -10.39
CA ILE A 172 4.31 8.30 -11.76
C ILE A 172 3.09 8.75 -12.56
N LYS A 173 3.33 9.66 -13.52
CA LYS A 173 2.31 10.20 -14.43
C LYS A 173 2.57 9.78 -15.88
N PRO A 174 1.51 9.54 -16.68
CA PRO A 174 1.67 9.28 -18.10
C PRO A 174 2.25 10.51 -18.81
N LYS A 175 3.19 10.27 -19.72
CA LYS A 175 3.85 11.29 -20.53
C LYS A 175 3.44 11.14 -21.99
N ALA A 176 2.92 12.20 -22.59
CA ALA A 176 2.70 12.24 -24.04
C ALA A 176 4.04 12.20 -24.78
N LEU A 177 4.13 11.38 -25.83
CA LEU A 177 5.30 11.30 -26.71
C LEU A 177 5.11 12.14 -27.99
N GLU A 178 3.88 12.53 -28.27
CA GLU A 178 3.45 13.35 -29.40
C GLU A 178 2.63 14.53 -28.88
N ASP A 179 2.59 15.61 -29.67
CA ASP A 179 1.71 16.74 -29.43
C ASP A 179 0.27 16.31 -29.73
N LEU A 180 -0.57 16.33 -28.70
CA LEU A 180 -1.98 15.89 -28.77
C LEU A 180 -2.94 17.07 -28.88
N ASN A 181 -2.46 18.30 -28.73
CA ASN A 181 -3.26 19.51 -28.71
C ASN A 181 -3.03 20.43 -29.94
N GLU A 182 -2.10 20.04 -30.83
CA GLU A 182 -1.69 20.75 -32.05
C GLU A 182 -1.08 22.15 -31.80
N ASP A 183 -0.37 22.37 -30.67
CA ASP A 183 0.31 23.62 -30.33
C ASP A 183 1.82 23.66 -30.67
N GLU A 184 2.34 22.62 -31.31
CA GLU A 184 3.75 22.40 -31.67
C GLU A 184 4.71 22.26 -30.47
N VAL A 185 4.18 22.12 -29.24
CA VAL A 185 4.91 21.88 -28.00
C VAL A 185 4.42 20.56 -27.38
N ILE A 186 5.29 19.89 -26.62
CA ILE A 186 4.89 18.71 -25.84
C ILE A 186 5.03 19.09 -24.37
N ASP A 187 3.91 19.32 -23.69
CA ASP A 187 3.87 19.79 -22.31
C ASP A 187 2.84 19.07 -21.41
N GLU A 188 2.59 19.63 -20.22
CA GLU A 188 1.67 19.07 -19.24
C GLU A 188 0.20 19.01 -19.73
N LEU A 189 -0.19 19.86 -20.68
CA LEU A 189 -1.51 19.83 -21.29
C LEU A 189 -1.67 18.58 -22.18
N ASP A 190 -0.62 18.18 -22.91
CA ASP A 190 -0.62 16.94 -23.70
C ASP A 190 -0.67 15.70 -22.82
N HIS A 191 0.09 15.70 -21.72
CA HIS A 191 0.09 14.60 -20.73
C HIS A 191 -1.32 14.30 -20.20
N GLY A 192 -2.16 15.33 -20.05
CA GLY A 192 -3.54 15.21 -19.59
C GLY A 192 -4.50 14.60 -20.62
N ILE A 193 -4.15 14.60 -21.92
CA ILE A 193 -5.03 14.25 -23.04
C ILE A 193 -4.73 12.87 -23.62
N VAL A 194 -3.56 12.28 -23.29
CA VAL A 194 -3.17 10.91 -23.70
C VAL A 194 -4.34 9.95 -23.56
N THR A 195 -4.60 9.11 -24.56
CA THR A 195 -5.61 8.05 -24.50
C THR A 195 -4.94 6.67 -24.43
N PRO A 196 -5.67 5.59 -24.06
CA PRO A 196 -5.09 4.24 -24.01
C PRO A 196 -4.68 3.65 -25.36
N GLU A 197 -5.10 4.28 -26.46
CA GLU A 197 -4.74 3.87 -27.82
C GLU A 197 -3.45 4.55 -28.31
N ASP A 198 -2.94 5.55 -27.57
CA ASP A 198 -1.74 6.30 -27.90
C ASP A 198 -0.48 5.67 -27.28
N ASP A 199 0.67 5.80 -27.94
CA ASP A 199 1.96 5.44 -27.35
C ASP A 199 2.36 6.50 -26.31
N PHE A 200 2.45 6.10 -25.03
CA PHE A 200 2.81 6.99 -23.92
C PHE A 200 4.04 6.51 -23.15
N GLY A 201 4.82 7.47 -22.65
CA GLY A 201 5.89 7.25 -21.68
C GLY A 201 5.42 7.43 -20.23
N PHE A 202 6.34 7.33 -19.28
CA PHE A 202 6.10 7.64 -17.87
C PHE A 202 7.11 8.69 -17.39
N THR A 203 6.65 9.68 -16.61
CA THR A 203 7.53 10.55 -15.83
C THR A 203 7.55 10.07 -14.39
N GLU A 204 8.74 9.82 -13.88
CA GLU A 204 8.98 9.55 -12.45
C GLU A 204 9.44 10.85 -11.79
N THR A 205 8.62 11.41 -10.90
CA THR A 205 9.03 12.53 -10.06
C THR A 205 9.26 12.01 -8.65
N ILE A 206 10.52 12.08 -8.22
CA ILE A 206 10.91 11.80 -6.84
C ILE A 206 10.99 13.15 -6.14
N THR A 207 10.03 13.42 -5.26
CA THR A 207 10.06 14.64 -4.43
C THR A 207 10.47 14.25 -3.02
N ASP A 208 11.60 14.80 -2.57
CA ASP A 208 11.92 14.89 -1.14
C ASP A 208 11.12 16.07 -0.57
N LEU A 209 10.17 15.81 0.34
CA LEU A 209 9.48 16.86 1.11
C LEU A 209 10.25 17.28 2.36
#